data_AF-A0A432HET8-F1
#
_entry.id   AF-A0A432HET8-F1
#
_cell.length_a   1.000
_cell.length_b   1.000
_cell.length_c   1.000
_cell.angle_alpha   90.00
_cell.angle_beta   90.00
_cell.angle_gamma   90.00
#
_symmetry.space_group_name_H-M   'P 1'
#
loop_
_entity.id
_entity.type
_entity.pdbx_description
1 polymer ?
#
loop_
_entity_poly.entity_id
_entity_poly.type
_entity_poly.pdbx_seq_one_letter_code
_entity_poly.pdbx_strand_id
1 'polypeptide(L)'
;MDSTLPLISTPVETVWIDPEVADHPLAIAVRKRFPPGKIRLGIPPAPIGNTLSETIHSLKRRLFVTRHRGHLVKPCPGSRGRICCGYWVINAMVHCPMDCHYCILQTYLSVPALTLYVNEDQIREEIMERLASRPDHIFRFGTGELTDSLVHNAITGFSGRMVPFFAETKNGILELKTKTAAIAPLKGLDPKGHTVISWSINPPALIRAVEPGTASLEQRLRAARDCQDMGYWIGLHFDPVIWFEGWEKAYFQVVERLSQTLDPTRILWISVAGLRYTPPQKDLIRGRFPDTPLFLGEFFRDADGKFRYLQTMRISMYQKLLRWLREWSSDLFIYYCMENRRVWEKTFPNPPGPTHRETRVNWTRNSMKTSGDTSGAGNKGTFRRTVTRWDMGLLIFLAFLTVGSLYSFRLLRPGANDVWISVNGRTLGFYSLKEEKTIRVKGPIGTTVIRIHNGQAAITEAPCAHKFCQKMGPIPAHGNVMICIPNRIVVEIKNRKGRETDAITR
;
A
#
# COMPACT_ATOMS: atom_id res chain seq x y z
N MET A 1 -6.01 -12.10 33.53
CA MET A 1 -4.84 -11.27 33.21
C MET A 1 -3.80 -12.20 32.62
N ASP A 2 -3.58 -12.14 31.31
CA ASP A 2 -2.43 -12.78 30.69
C ASP A 2 -1.76 -11.71 29.83
N SER A 3 -0.57 -11.30 30.27
CA SER A 3 0.19 -10.12 29.83
C SER A 3 1.02 -10.41 28.57
N THR A 4 0.53 -11.24 27.67
CA THR A 4 1.27 -11.83 26.56
C THR A 4 0.77 -11.38 25.18
N LEU A 5 0.35 -10.11 25.05
CA LEU A 5 0.34 -9.43 23.75
C LEU A 5 1.78 -8.93 23.51
N PRO A 6 2.64 -9.65 22.77
CA PRO A 6 4.00 -9.20 22.59
C PRO A 6 3.95 -8.02 21.61
N LEU A 7 4.56 -6.90 22.02
CA LEU A 7 5.09 -5.86 21.12
C LEU A 7 4.09 -4.87 20.48
N ILE A 8 2.95 -4.57 21.11
CA ILE A 8 2.25 -3.30 20.81
C ILE A 8 2.64 -2.31 21.90
N SER A 9 3.51 -1.34 21.57
CA SER A 9 3.95 -0.30 22.54
C SER A 9 2.81 0.58 23.05
N THR A 10 1.68 0.58 22.36
CA THR A 10 0.55 1.48 22.61
C THR A 10 -0.73 0.64 22.73
N PRO A 11 -1.13 0.25 23.96
CA PRO A 11 -2.32 -0.56 24.15
C PRO A 11 -3.58 0.23 23.78
N VAL A 12 -4.61 -0.48 23.31
CA VAL A 12 -5.93 0.11 23.09
C VAL A 12 -6.59 0.37 24.46
N GLU A 13 -6.94 1.63 24.70
CA GLU A 13 -7.54 2.10 25.96
C GLU A 13 -9.06 2.19 25.86
N THR A 14 -9.56 2.59 24.70
CA THR A 14 -11.00 2.72 24.43
C THR A 14 -11.37 2.08 23.10
N VAL A 15 -12.47 1.34 23.10
CA VAL A 15 -13.05 0.73 21.91
C VAL A 15 -14.41 1.35 21.66
N TRP A 16 -14.53 2.04 20.53
CA TRP A 16 -15.76 2.59 20.01
C TRP A 16 -16.37 1.60 19.03
N ILE A 17 -17.65 1.29 19.21
CA ILE A 17 -18.40 0.42 18.32
C ILE A 17 -19.53 1.25 17.69
N ASP A 18 -19.51 1.34 16.37
CA ASP A 18 -20.58 1.97 15.60
C ASP A 18 -21.90 1.21 15.85
N PRO A 19 -22.97 1.90 16.27
CA PRO A 19 -24.27 1.27 16.50
C PRO A 19 -24.77 0.45 15.30
N GLU A 20 -24.44 0.84 14.07
CA GLU A 20 -24.85 0.09 12.85
C GLU A 20 -24.23 -1.31 12.75
N VAL A 21 -23.15 -1.59 13.50
CA VAL A 21 -22.46 -2.89 13.46
C VAL A 21 -22.38 -3.55 14.83
N ALA A 22 -23.10 -3.05 15.84
CA ALA A 22 -23.01 -3.54 17.22
C ALA A 22 -23.30 -5.04 17.34
N ASP A 23 -24.23 -5.55 16.53
CA ASP A 23 -24.62 -6.96 16.49
C ASP A 23 -23.82 -7.79 15.47
N HIS A 24 -22.88 -7.18 14.76
CA HIS A 24 -22.05 -7.89 13.80
C HIS A 24 -21.14 -8.90 14.53
N PRO A 25 -20.95 -10.14 14.03
CA PRO A 25 -20.14 -11.16 14.71
C PRO A 25 -18.73 -10.70 15.07
N LEU A 26 -18.06 -9.97 14.15
CA LEU A 26 -16.74 -9.39 14.41
C LEU A 26 -16.77 -8.32 15.52
N ALA A 27 -17.79 -7.46 15.56
CA ALA A 27 -17.91 -6.45 16.60
C ALA A 27 -18.17 -7.08 17.98
N ILE A 28 -19.02 -8.12 18.04
CA ILE A 28 -19.26 -8.92 19.24
C ILE A 28 -17.96 -9.59 19.71
N ALA A 29 -17.19 -10.19 18.79
CA ALA A 29 -15.92 -10.83 19.11
C ALA A 29 -14.90 -9.83 19.65
N VAL A 30 -14.80 -8.64 19.05
CA VAL A 30 -13.94 -7.56 19.56
C VAL A 30 -14.42 -7.11 20.95
N ARG A 31 -15.72 -6.88 21.15
CA ARG A 31 -16.29 -6.48 22.44
C ARG A 31 -15.91 -7.46 23.57
N LYS A 32 -15.94 -8.76 23.30
CA LYS A 32 -15.57 -9.81 24.28
C LYS A 32 -14.09 -9.81 24.66
N ARG A 33 -13.20 -9.22 23.85
CA ARG A 33 -11.75 -9.15 24.11
C ARG A 33 -11.35 -7.98 25.02
N PHE A 34 -12.25 -7.04 25.29
CA PHE A 34 -11.95 -5.87 26.11
C PHE A 34 -12.85 -5.81 27.34
N PRO A 35 -12.35 -5.30 28.49
CA PRO A 35 -13.17 -5.05 29.66
C PRO A 35 -14.37 -4.14 29.33
N PRO A 36 -15.57 -4.38 29.90
CA PRO A 36 -16.76 -3.56 29.64
C PRO A 36 -16.52 -2.05 29.82
N GLY A 37 -15.73 -1.66 30.82
CA GLY A 37 -15.37 -0.25 31.08
C GLY A 37 -14.58 0.45 29.98
N LYS A 38 -13.99 -0.29 29.02
CA LYS A 38 -13.28 0.26 27.85
C LYS A 38 -14.17 0.40 26.61
N ILE A 39 -15.38 -0.16 26.62
CA ILE A 39 -16.29 -0.14 25.48
C ILE A 39 -17.13 1.13 25.50
N ARG A 40 -17.31 1.75 24.33
CA ARG A 40 -18.21 2.88 24.09
C ARG A 40 -19.03 2.58 22.83
N LEU A 41 -20.34 2.82 22.88
CA LEU A 41 -21.19 2.78 21.69
C LEU A 41 -21.22 4.18 21.07
N GLY A 42 -21.04 4.27 19.76
CA GLY A 42 -21.03 5.53 19.01
C GLY A 42 -19.77 5.73 18.18
N ILE A 43 -19.62 6.95 17.67
CA ILE A 43 -18.48 7.37 16.85
C ILE A 43 -17.43 8.00 17.77
N PRO A 44 -16.14 7.65 17.65
CA PRO A 44 -15.08 8.25 18.45
C PRO A 44 -15.06 9.78 18.27
N PRO A 45 -14.98 10.55 19.37
CA PRO A 45 -14.84 11.99 19.26
C PRO A 45 -13.49 12.34 18.63
N ALA A 46 -13.40 13.60 18.20
CA ALA A 46 -12.12 14.22 17.84
C ALA A 46 -11.02 13.86 18.86
N PRO A 47 -9.77 13.61 18.41
CA PRO A 47 -8.67 13.58 19.35
C PRO A 47 -8.45 15.02 19.82
N ILE A 48 -8.34 15.20 21.13
CA ILE A 48 -8.05 16.49 21.75
C ILE A 48 -6.67 16.32 22.40
N GLY A 49 -5.73 17.16 22.01
CA GLY A 49 -4.40 17.28 22.62
C GLY A 49 -3.96 18.74 22.57
N ASN A 50 -3.17 19.15 23.55
CA ASN A 50 -2.58 20.49 23.58
C ASN A 50 -1.50 20.64 22.51
N THR A 51 -0.91 19.52 22.10
CA THR A 51 0.06 19.44 20.99
C THR A 51 -0.40 18.48 19.89
N LEU A 52 0.20 18.61 18.71
CA LEU A 52 0.00 17.68 17.60
C LEU A 52 0.40 16.24 17.97
N SER A 53 1.49 16.10 18.72
CA SER A 53 1.96 14.80 19.21
C SER A 53 0.96 14.14 20.15
N GLU A 54 0.43 14.87 21.13
CA GLU A 54 -0.61 14.37 22.04
C GLU A 54 -1.88 13.97 21.29
N THR A 55 -2.29 14.77 20.32
CA THR A 55 -3.47 14.50 19.47
C THR A 55 -3.31 13.17 18.72
N ILE A 56 -2.16 12.97 18.07
CA ILE A 56 -1.89 11.73 17.31
C ILE A 56 -1.69 10.53 18.23
N HIS A 57 -1.06 10.71 19.39
CA HIS A 57 -0.88 9.65 20.37
C HIS A 57 -2.21 9.17 20.94
N SER A 58 -3.12 10.10 21.25
CA SER A 58 -4.47 9.82 21.73
C SER A 58 -5.29 9.01 20.72
N LEU A 59 -5.18 9.35 19.43
CA LEU A 59 -5.80 8.61 18.32
C LEU A 59 -5.35 7.14 18.27
N LYS A 60 -4.06 6.89 18.49
CA LYS A 60 -3.45 5.54 18.45
C LYS A 60 -3.87 4.62 19.59
N ARG A 61 -4.50 5.16 20.64
CA ARG A 61 -5.02 4.43 21.80
C ARG A 61 -6.51 4.09 21.69
N ARG A 62 -7.16 4.52 20.60
CA ARG A 62 -8.59 4.31 20.34
C ARG A 62 -8.76 3.33 19.20
N LEU A 63 -9.62 2.33 19.38
CA LEU A 63 -10.10 1.45 18.31
C LEU A 63 -11.54 1.83 17.96
N PHE A 64 -11.85 1.94 16.68
CA PHE A 64 -13.19 2.17 16.16
C PHE A 64 -13.60 1.01 15.26
N VAL A 65 -14.67 0.32 15.62
CA VAL A 65 -15.24 -0.78 14.85
C VAL A 65 -16.45 -0.26 14.10
N THR A 66 -16.41 -0.29 12.77
CA THR A 66 -17.45 0.29 11.91
C THR A 66 -17.56 -0.48 10.58
N ARG A 67 -18.44 -0.02 9.70
CA ARG A 67 -18.62 -0.54 8.35
C ARG A 67 -17.98 0.41 7.33
N HIS A 68 -17.13 -0.12 6.45
CA HIS A 68 -16.66 0.67 5.31
C HIS A 68 -17.77 0.82 4.27
N ARG A 69 -17.86 2.00 3.65
CA ARG A 69 -18.82 2.30 2.59
C ARG A 69 -18.05 2.53 1.28
N GLY A 70 -18.07 1.53 0.40
CA GLY A 70 -17.34 1.49 -0.86
C GLY A 70 -16.35 0.33 -0.93
N HIS A 71 -15.53 0.32 -1.99
CA HIS A 71 -14.57 -0.77 -2.22
C HIS A 71 -13.45 -0.81 -1.19
N LEU A 72 -13.14 -2.00 -0.71
CA LEU A 72 -12.09 -2.28 0.26
C LEU A 72 -10.84 -2.83 -0.40
N VAL A 73 -10.97 -3.41 -1.60
CA VAL A 73 -9.88 -3.98 -2.39
C VAL A 73 -9.61 -3.08 -3.58
N LYS A 74 -8.45 -2.42 -3.58
CA LYS A 74 -8.09 -1.41 -4.59
C LYS A 74 -6.66 -1.60 -5.09
N PRO A 75 -6.32 -1.18 -6.32
CA PRO A 75 -4.92 -1.13 -6.73
C PRO A 75 -4.17 -0.11 -5.87
N CYS A 76 -2.91 -0.39 -5.54
CA CYS A 76 -2.04 0.56 -4.87
C CYS A 76 -1.96 1.86 -5.68
N PRO A 77 -2.16 3.04 -5.07
CA PRO A 77 -2.22 4.32 -5.76
C PRO A 77 -0.91 4.66 -6.49
N GLY A 78 0.21 4.05 -6.07
CA GLY A 78 1.49 4.25 -6.73
C GLY A 78 1.97 5.70 -6.66
N SER A 79 2.85 6.05 -7.59
CA SER A 79 3.25 7.44 -7.83
C SER A 79 3.25 7.67 -9.34
N ARG A 80 2.78 8.84 -9.76
CA ARG A 80 2.69 9.19 -11.19
C ARG A 80 4.06 9.10 -11.87
N GLY A 81 4.12 8.46 -13.03
CA GLY A 81 5.35 8.31 -13.81
C GLY A 81 6.37 7.35 -13.17
N ARG A 82 5.97 6.54 -12.20
CA ARG A 82 6.82 5.52 -11.57
C ARG A 82 6.45 4.11 -12.04
N ILE A 83 7.39 3.19 -11.92
CA ILE A 83 7.14 1.77 -12.17
C ILE A 83 6.45 1.19 -10.93
N CYS A 84 5.28 0.57 -11.13
CA CYS A 84 4.47 -0.01 -10.06
C CYS A 84 4.59 -1.54 -10.08
N CYS A 85 4.59 -2.16 -8.90
CA CYS A 85 4.66 -3.61 -8.72
C CYS A 85 3.30 -4.33 -8.88
N GLY A 86 2.22 -3.60 -9.16
CA GLY A 86 0.88 -4.17 -9.34
C GLY A 86 0.22 -4.67 -8.05
N TYR A 87 0.67 -4.18 -6.89
CA TYR A 87 0.12 -4.51 -5.58
C TYR A 87 -1.35 -4.07 -5.45
N TRP A 88 -2.17 -4.94 -4.88
CA TRP A 88 -3.54 -4.67 -4.48
C TRP A 88 -3.62 -4.55 -2.96
N VAL A 89 -4.42 -3.61 -2.51
CA VAL A 89 -4.50 -3.22 -1.11
C VAL A 89 -5.84 -3.65 -0.58
N ILE A 90 -5.81 -4.37 0.54
CA ILE A 90 -6.97 -4.77 1.33
C ILE A 90 -7.10 -3.77 2.48
N ASN A 91 -8.12 -2.93 2.44
CA ASN A 91 -8.38 -1.91 3.46
C ASN A 91 -9.23 -2.46 4.62
N ALA A 92 -8.87 -3.61 5.19
CA ALA A 92 -9.59 -4.19 6.33
C ALA A 92 -9.46 -3.34 7.61
N MET A 93 -8.33 -2.64 7.75
CA MET A 93 -8.07 -1.73 8.86
C MET A 93 -7.29 -0.52 8.39
N VAL A 94 -7.36 0.54 9.21
CA VAL A 94 -6.73 1.83 8.93
C VAL A 94 -6.05 2.35 10.20
N HIS A 95 -4.90 3.00 10.02
CA HIS A 95 -3.93 3.41 11.03
C HIS A 95 -3.12 2.26 11.66
N CYS A 96 -2.14 2.66 12.47
CA CYS A 96 -1.20 1.79 13.16
C CYS A 96 -0.80 2.44 14.50
N PRO A 97 -0.63 1.65 15.58
CA PRO A 97 -0.32 2.13 16.93
C PRO A 97 1.18 2.42 17.12
N MET A 98 2.03 1.96 16.20
CA MET A 98 3.48 2.24 16.18
C MET A 98 3.73 3.69 15.76
N ASP A 99 4.90 4.24 16.07
CA ASP A 99 5.16 5.68 15.91
C ASP A 99 6.38 6.03 15.04
N CYS A 100 6.56 5.28 13.94
CA CYS A 100 7.64 5.54 12.99
C CYS A 100 7.59 6.99 12.47
N HIS A 101 8.71 7.72 12.58
CA HIS A 101 8.79 9.14 12.24
C HIS A 101 8.38 9.37 10.78
N TYR A 102 8.87 8.55 9.85
CA TYR A 102 8.63 8.68 8.41
C TYR A 102 7.25 8.19 7.94
N CYS A 103 6.35 7.79 8.84
CA CYS A 103 5.08 7.16 8.45
C CYS A 103 4.15 8.15 7.71
N ILE A 104 3.82 7.83 6.45
CA ILE A 104 2.93 8.65 5.60
C ILE A 104 1.49 8.71 6.12
N LEU A 105 1.07 7.70 6.89
CA LEU A 105 -0.29 7.62 7.44
C LEU A 105 -0.63 8.76 8.39
N GLN A 106 0.38 9.43 8.95
CA GLN A 106 0.21 10.59 9.82
C GLN A 106 -0.42 11.79 9.09
N THR A 107 -0.23 11.89 7.77
CA THR A 107 -0.81 12.96 6.94
C THR A 107 -1.94 12.49 6.04
N TYR A 108 -2.03 11.19 5.76
CA TYR A 108 -2.92 10.65 4.74
C TYR A 108 -4.33 10.33 5.27
N LEU A 109 -4.45 10.13 6.58
CA LEU A 109 -5.66 9.62 7.20
C LEU A 109 -6.32 10.68 8.11
N SER A 110 -7.65 10.73 8.06
CA SER A 110 -8.46 11.73 8.76
C SER A 110 -9.35 11.16 9.87
N VAL A 111 -9.32 9.84 10.07
CA VAL A 111 -10.17 9.15 11.05
C VAL A 111 -9.54 9.26 12.44
N PRO A 112 -10.26 9.66 13.49
CA PRO A 112 -9.67 9.98 14.79
C PRO A 112 -9.37 8.74 15.67
N ALA A 113 -9.29 7.55 15.07
CA ALA A 113 -9.01 6.30 15.77
C ALA A 113 -8.40 5.25 14.82
N LEU A 114 -7.71 4.27 15.39
CA LEU A 114 -7.47 3.00 14.70
C LEU A 114 -8.82 2.45 14.26
N THR A 115 -8.99 2.10 12.99
CA THR A 115 -10.31 1.72 12.48
C THR A 115 -10.29 0.30 11.95
N LEU A 116 -11.24 -0.51 12.42
CA LEU A 116 -11.51 -1.87 11.96
C LEU A 116 -12.82 -1.88 11.19
N TYR A 117 -12.79 -2.38 9.96
CA TYR A 117 -14.00 -2.58 9.18
C TYR A 117 -14.52 -4.00 9.28
N VAL A 118 -15.83 -4.12 9.50
CA VAL A 118 -16.49 -5.43 9.67
C VAL A 118 -16.78 -6.17 8.36
N ASN A 119 -16.65 -5.50 7.21
CA ASN A 119 -17.01 -6.00 5.88
C ASN A 119 -16.01 -7.03 5.30
N GLU A 120 -15.58 -8.02 6.07
CA GLU A 120 -14.63 -9.03 5.57
C GLU A 120 -15.22 -9.90 4.44
N ASP A 121 -16.53 -10.13 4.44
CA ASP A 121 -17.23 -10.84 3.34
C ASP A 121 -17.06 -10.09 2.01
N GLN A 122 -17.32 -8.78 2.01
CA GLN A 122 -17.14 -7.92 0.84
C GLN A 122 -15.68 -7.93 0.34
N ILE A 123 -14.69 -7.98 1.26
CA ILE A 123 -13.28 -8.10 0.88
C ILE A 123 -13.03 -9.40 0.10
N ARG A 124 -13.58 -10.52 0.57
CA ARG A 124 -13.43 -11.81 -0.10
C ARG A 124 -14.10 -11.79 -1.47
N GLU A 125 -15.30 -11.25 -1.58
CA GLU A 125 -16.02 -11.08 -2.85
C GLU A 125 -15.20 -10.26 -3.86
N GLU A 126 -14.73 -9.07 -3.48
CA GLU A 126 -13.94 -8.20 -4.36
C GLU A 126 -12.59 -8.84 -4.77
N ILE A 127 -11.97 -9.64 -3.89
CA ILE A 127 -10.78 -10.43 -4.25
C ILE A 127 -11.14 -11.48 -5.30
N MET A 128 -12.20 -12.26 -5.08
CA MET A 128 -12.61 -13.32 -6.01
C MET A 128 -12.99 -12.77 -7.39
N GLU A 129 -13.75 -11.68 -7.45
CA GLU A 129 -14.03 -10.96 -8.69
C GLU A 129 -12.74 -10.56 -9.41
N ARG A 130 -11.76 -10.04 -8.66
CA ARG A 130 -10.48 -9.63 -9.24
C ARG A 130 -9.67 -10.81 -9.76
N LEU A 131 -9.59 -11.91 -9.02
CA LEU A 131 -8.91 -13.13 -9.43
C LEU A 131 -9.52 -13.71 -10.72
N ALA A 132 -10.86 -13.76 -10.81
CA ALA A 132 -11.60 -14.24 -11.97
C ALA A 132 -11.40 -13.37 -13.21
N SER A 133 -11.15 -12.06 -13.05
CA SER A 133 -10.95 -11.15 -14.18
C SER A 133 -9.74 -11.48 -15.06
N ARG A 134 -8.72 -12.16 -14.51
CA ARG A 134 -7.52 -12.61 -15.25
C ARG A 134 -6.97 -13.91 -14.65
N PRO A 135 -7.54 -15.07 -14.99
CA PRO A 135 -7.16 -16.36 -14.39
C PRO A 135 -5.68 -16.71 -14.55
N ASP A 136 -5.07 -16.31 -15.67
CA ASP A 136 -3.66 -16.55 -15.98
C ASP A 136 -2.67 -15.64 -15.25
N HIS A 137 -3.18 -14.66 -14.50
CA HIS A 137 -2.40 -13.63 -13.84
C HIS A 137 -2.32 -13.88 -12.34
N ILE A 138 -1.11 -13.82 -11.78
CA ILE A 138 -0.90 -13.87 -10.34
C ILE A 138 -1.14 -12.48 -9.75
N PHE A 139 -2.08 -12.39 -8.82
CA PHE A 139 -2.39 -11.16 -8.10
C PHE A 139 -1.79 -11.18 -6.70
N ARG A 140 -1.13 -10.08 -6.33
CA ARG A 140 -0.61 -9.86 -4.98
C ARG A 140 -1.51 -8.87 -4.25
N PHE A 141 -2.08 -9.32 -3.13
CA PHE A 141 -2.92 -8.53 -2.25
C PHE A 141 -2.27 -8.36 -0.89
N GLY A 142 -2.57 -7.28 -0.16
CA GLY A 142 -2.24 -7.21 1.25
C GLY A 142 -2.69 -5.94 1.95
N THR A 143 -2.54 -5.91 3.26
CA THR A 143 -3.05 -4.84 4.14
C THR A 143 -2.02 -3.75 4.44
N GLY A 144 -0.80 -3.90 3.94
CA GLY A 144 0.37 -3.12 4.37
C GLY A 144 0.42 -1.65 3.94
N GLU A 145 -0.60 -1.12 3.27
CA GLU A 145 -0.64 0.29 2.88
C GLU A 145 -1.20 1.19 3.97
N LEU A 146 -2.39 0.87 4.52
CA LEU A 146 -3.08 1.72 5.49
C LEU A 146 -2.97 1.25 6.94
N THR A 147 -2.32 0.11 7.17
CA THR A 147 -2.10 -0.45 8.50
C THR A 147 -0.88 -1.38 8.51
N ASP A 148 -0.45 -1.78 9.71
CA ASP A 148 0.47 -2.90 9.87
C ASP A 148 -0.36 -4.20 9.99
N SER A 149 0.04 -5.23 9.25
CA SER A 149 -0.79 -6.41 9.03
C SER A 149 -0.90 -7.31 10.26
N LEU A 150 0.13 -7.33 11.12
CA LEU A 150 0.15 -8.22 12.29
C LEU A 150 -0.10 -7.49 13.60
N VAL A 151 0.11 -6.16 13.66
CA VAL A 151 -0.01 -5.38 14.90
C VAL A 151 -1.38 -5.51 15.58
N HIS A 152 -2.45 -5.64 14.82
CA HIS A 152 -3.82 -5.77 15.37
C HIS A 152 -4.36 -7.18 15.29
N ASN A 153 -3.57 -8.13 14.82
CA ASN A 153 -4.11 -9.43 14.47
C ASN A 153 -4.60 -10.22 15.69
N ALA A 154 -4.02 -10.00 16.87
CA ALA A 154 -4.53 -10.57 18.11
C ALA A 154 -5.94 -10.05 18.48
N ILE A 155 -6.29 -8.84 18.04
CA ILE A 155 -7.62 -8.24 18.27
C ILE A 155 -8.60 -8.71 17.21
N THR A 156 -8.18 -8.75 15.95
CA THR A 156 -9.07 -8.96 14.80
C THR A 156 -9.20 -10.42 14.39
N GLY A 157 -8.15 -11.21 14.54
CA GLY A 157 -8.04 -12.57 13.99
C GLY A 157 -8.01 -12.59 12.45
N PHE A 158 -7.63 -11.48 11.82
CA PHE A 158 -7.70 -11.31 10.36
C PHE A 158 -6.90 -12.37 9.59
N SER A 159 -5.64 -12.61 9.96
CA SER A 159 -4.79 -13.63 9.31
C SER A 159 -5.34 -15.04 9.46
N GLY A 160 -5.96 -15.37 10.60
CA GLY A 160 -6.57 -16.69 10.82
C GLY A 160 -7.71 -17.00 9.86
N ARG A 161 -8.34 -15.98 9.26
CA ARG A 161 -9.38 -16.16 8.22
C ARG A 161 -8.84 -15.97 6.81
N MET A 162 -7.93 -15.01 6.61
CA MET A 162 -7.43 -14.69 5.27
C MET A 162 -6.35 -15.64 4.77
N VAL A 163 -5.52 -16.22 5.65
CA VAL A 163 -4.51 -17.21 5.22
C VAL A 163 -5.18 -18.46 4.64
N PRO A 164 -6.16 -19.11 5.33
CA PRO A 164 -6.89 -20.23 4.73
C PRO A 164 -7.66 -19.84 3.48
N PHE A 165 -8.28 -18.65 3.44
CA PHE A 165 -8.98 -18.16 2.24
C PHE A 165 -8.04 -18.08 1.03
N PHE A 166 -6.85 -17.51 1.18
CA PHE A 166 -5.89 -17.39 0.08
C PHE A 166 -5.25 -18.74 -0.30
N ALA A 167 -5.09 -19.65 0.66
CA ALA A 167 -4.58 -21.01 0.41
C ALA A 167 -5.43 -21.81 -0.58
N GLU A 168 -6.72 -21.47 -0.73
CA GLU A 168 -7.64 -22.09 -1.69
C GLU A 168 -7.77 -21.33 -3.01
N THR A 169 -7.06 -20.20 -3.18
CA THR A 169 -7.11 -19.42 -4.43
C THR A 169 -6.15 -19.98 -5.48
N LYS A 170 -6.52 -19.95 -6.77
CA LYS A 170 -5.66 -20.46 -7.85
C LYS A 170 -4.51 -19.51 -8.21
N ASN A 171 -4.75 -18.20 -8.11
CA ASN A 171 -3.85 -17.17 -8.63
C ASN A 171 -3.73 -15.95 -7.69
N GLY A 172 -4.12 -16.08 -6.42
CA GLY A 172 -4.00 -15.03 -5.40
C GLY A 172 -2.83 -15.28 -4.44
N ILE A 173 -2.09 -14.23 -4.12
CA ILE A 173 -1.07 -14.24 -3.07
C ILE A 173 -1.43 -13.18 -2.04
N LEU A 174 -1.51 -13.59 -0.77
CA LEU A 174 -1.62 -12.69 0.37
C LEU A 174 -0.23 -12.26 0.84
N GLU A 175 -0.02 -10.97 1.02
CA GLU A 175 1.14 -10.44 1.71
C GLU A 175 0.73 -9.71 2.98
N LEU A 176 1.25 -10.18 4.12
CA LEU A 176 1.11 -9.53 5.42
C LEU A 176 2.42 -8.80 5.76
N LYS A 177 2.45 -7.49 5.57
CA LYS A 177 3.59 -6.63 5.90
C LYS A 177 3.55 -6.17 7.37
N THR A 178 4.66 -6.31 8.08
CA THR A 178 4.76 -5.89 9.49
C THR A 178 6.11 -5.30 9.88
N LYS A 179 6.14 -4.56 11.00
CA LYS A 179 7.34 -4.20 11.78
C LYS A 179 7.32 -4.81 13.19
N THR A 180 6.45 -5.77 13.45
CA THR A 180 6.31 -6.48 14.73
C THR A 180 6.97 -7.87 14.66
N ALA A 181 7.03 -8.56 15.80
CA ALA A 181 7.30 -10.00 15.88
C ALA A 181 6.07 -10.79 16.36
N ALA A 182 4.86 -10.23 16.21
CA ALA A 182 3.61 -10.80 16.70
C ALA A 182 3.07 -11.90 15.77
N ILE A 183 3.87 -12.96 15.56
CA ILE A 183 3.57 -14.05 14.62
C ILE A 183 2.78 -15.21 15.22
N ALA A 184 2.53 -15.21 16.54
CA ALA A 184 1.84 -16.32 17.21
C ALA A 184 0.52 -16.75 16.53
N PRO A 185 -0.34 -15.83 16.02
CA PRO A 185 -1.57 -16.23 15.34
C PRO A 185 -1.39 -16.93 13.99
N LEU A 186 -0.18 -16.94 13.42
CA LEU A 186 0.15 -17.66 12.19
C LEU A 186 0.43 -19.14 12.46
N LYS A 187 0.76 -19.50 13.71
CA LYS A 187 1.10 -20.86 14.09
C LYS A 187 -0.10 -21.78 13.88
N GLY A 188 0.13 -22.88 13.16
CA GLY A 188 -0.88 -23.90 12.88
C GLY A 188 -1.76 -23.62 11.66
N LEU A 189 -1.59 -22.48 10.98
CA LEU A 189 -2.22 -22.24 9.69
C LEU A 189 -1.35 -22.82 8.57
N ASP A 190 -1.98 -23.42 7.55
CA ASP A 190 -1.28 -23.89 6.34
C ASP A 190 -1.40 -22.83 5.22
N PRO A 191 -0.32 -22.15 4.82
CA PRO A 191 -0.38 -21.15 3.77
C PRO A 191 -0.45 -21.73 2.36
N LYS A 192 -0.19 -23.04 2.15
CA LYS A 192 -0.11 -23.70 0.82
C LYS A 192 0.72 -22.94 -0.24
N GLY A 193 1.70 -22.16 0.19
CA GLY A 193 2.50 -21.30 -0.70
C GLY A 193 1.80 -20.03 -1.22
N HIS A 194 0.61 -19.70 -0.73
CA HIS A 194 -0.19 -18.53 -1.13
C HIS A 194 -0.10 -17.35 -0.16
N THR A 195 0.72 -17.45 0.89
CA THR A 195 0.93 -16.37 1.85
C THR A 195 2.41 -16.03 2.01
N VAL A 196 2.70 -14.73 1.96
CA VAL A 196 4.01 -14.13 2.20
C VAL A 196 3.94 -13.27 3.45
N ILE A 197 4.78 -13.54 4.44
CA ILE A 197 4.95 -12.64 5.58
C ILE A 197 6.14 -11.74 5.29
N SER A 198 5.95 -10.45 5.47
CA SER A 198 6.90 -9.45 5.01
C SER A 198 7.33 -8.52 6.12
N TRP A 199 8.64 -8.27 6.23
CA TRP A 199 9.18 -7.34 7.23
C TRP A 199 9.79 -6.10 6.60
N SER A 200 9.54 -4.94 7.19
CA SER A 200 10.38 -3.78 6.91
C SER A 200 11.72 -3.92 7.63
N ILE A 201 12.81 -3.66 6.91
CA ILE A 201 14.18 -3.89 7.37
C ILE A 201 14.94 -2.57 7.36
N ASN A 202 15.68 -2.29 8.43
CA ASN A 202 16.57 -1.15 8.56
C ASN A 202 17.70 -1.43 9.56
N PRO A 203 18.80 -0.67 9.53
CA PRO A 203 19.86 -0.74 10.52
C PRO A 203 19.34 -0.59 11.96
N PRO A 204 19.88 -1.33 12.94
CA PRO A 204 19.41 -1.28 14.33
C PRO A 204 19.42 0.12 14.95
N ALA A 205 20.43 0.94 14.62
CA ALA A 205 20.52 2.32 15.10
C ALA A 205 19.39 3.19 14.54
N LEU A 206 19.05 3.05 13.25
CA LEU A 206 17.92 3.75 12.65
C LEU A 206 16.58 3.27 13.22
N ILE A 207 16.39 1.96 13.41
CA ILE A 207 15.17 1.43 14.02
C ILE A 207 14.94 2.08 15.40
N ARG A 208 15.98 2.13 16.24
CA ARG A 208 15.88 2.78 17.57
C ARG A 208 15.55 4.27 17.46
N ALA A 209 16.13 4.97 16.49
CA ALA A 209 15.98 6.41 16.37
C ALA A 209 14.67 6.86 15.71
N VAL A 210 14.12 6.10 14.75
CA VAL A 210 13.02 6.57 13.89
C VAL A 210 11.86 5.59 13.75
N GLU A 211 11.92 4.42 14.39
CA GLU A 211 10.83 3.44 14.42
C GLU A 211 10.40 3.10 15.87
N PRO A 212 10.08 4.11 16.72
CA PRO A 212 9.63 3.83 18.08
C PRO A 212 8.33 3.03 18.08
N GLY A 213 8.24 2.12 19.05
CA GLY A 213 7.09 1.23 19.21
C GLY A 213 7.06 0.03 18.25
N THR A 214 8.16 -0.24 17.54
CA THR A 214 8.31 -1.40 16.65
C THR A 214 9.26 -2.45 17.24
N ALA A 215 9.27 -3.66 16.67
CA ALA A 215 10.24 -4.69 17.04
C ALA A 215 11.65 -4.32 16.54
N SER A 216 12.69 -4.76 17.26
CA SER A 216 14.08 -4.62 16.82
C SER A 216 14.37 -5.46 15.57
N LEU A 217 15.49 -5.20 14.87
CA LEU A 217 15.89 -6.02 13.72
C LEU A 217 15.96 -7.51 14.11
N GLU A 218 16.63 -7.84 15.21
CA GLU A 218 16.78 -9.24 15.67
C GLU A 218 15.44 -9.92 15.94
N GLN A 219 14.48 -9.20 16.53
CA GLN A 219 13.13 -9.73 16.76
C GLN A 219 12.40 -9.98 15.43
N ARG A 220 12.54 -9.09 14.45
CA ARG A 220 11.97 -9.26 13.11
C ARG A 220 12.58 -10.46 12.38
N LEU A 221 13.90 -10.63 12.47
CA LEU A 221 14.61 -11.71 11.79
C LEU A 221 14.32 -13.08 12.40
N ARG A 222 14.25 -13.17 13.74
CA ARG A 222 13.78 -14.40 14.41
C ARG A 222 12.36 -14.76 13.98
N ALA A 223 11.44 -13.80 14.00
CA ALA A 223 10.07 -14.03 13.55
C ALA A 223 10.00 -14.43 12.06
N ALA A 224 10.85 -13.85 11.21
CA ALA A 224 10.95 -14.24 9.81
C ALA A 224 11.46 -15.67 9.64
N ARG A 225 12.48 -16.08 10.41
CA ARG A 225 12.98 -17.46 10.43
C ARG A 225 11.90 -18.45 10.88
N ASP A 226 11.23 -18.15 11.99
CA ASP A 226 10.13 -18.97 12.51
C ASP A 226 9.00 -19.11 11.46
N CYS A 227 8.70 -18.04 10.71
CA CYS A 227 7.74 -18.12 9.62
C CYS A 227 8.23 -18.97 8.43
N GLN A 228 9.53 -19.02 8.12
CA GLN A 228 10.07 -19.98 7.14
C GLN A 228 9.86 -21.41 7.60
N ASP A 229 10.08 -21.67 8.89
CA ASP A 229 9.89 -23.00 9.49
C ASP A 229 8.40 -23.41 9.51
N MET A 230 7.49 -22.43 9.59
CA MET A 230 6.04 -22.63 9.44
C MET A 230 5.58 -22.74 7.96
N GLY A 231 6.49 -22.72 6.99
CA GLY A 231 6.17 -22.89 5.57
C GLY A 231 5.71 -21.62 4.84
N TYR A 232 5.82 -20.44 5.47
CA TYR A 232 5.52 -19.18 4.81
C TYR A 232 6.66 -18.72 3.91
N TRP A 233 6.30 -18.06 2.81
CA TRP A 233 7.25 -17.26 2.05
C TRP A 233 7.60 -15.98 2.80
N ILE A 234 8.82 -15.49 2.62
CA ILE A 234 9.28 -14.24 3.22
C ILE A 234 9.40 -13.15 2.16
N GLY A 235 8.97 -11.94 2.52
CA GLY A 235 9.31 -10.72 1.78
C GLY A 235 10.08 -9.75 2.65
N LEU A 236 11.05 -9.04 2.08
CA LEU A 236 11.82 -8.03 2.79
C LEU A 236 11.59 -6.67 2.15
N HIS A 237 11.46 -5.63 2.96
CA HIS A 237 11.21 -4.27 2.47
C HIS A 237 12.22 -3.31 3.10
N PHE A 238 13.20 -2.90 2.31
CA PHE A 238 14.02 -1.72 2.58
C PHE A 238 13.24 -0.48 2.13
N ASP A 239 12.11 -0.20 2.78
CA ASP A 239 11.24 0.94 2.50
C ASP A 239 10.91 1.66 3.83
N PRO A 240 11.65 2.73 4.19
CA PRO A 240 12.65 3.42 3.38
C PRO A 240 14.12 3.01 3.62
N VAL A 241 14.96 3.06 2.58
CA VAL A 241 16.41 3.24 2.71
C VAL A 241 16.70 4.70 3.06
N ILE A 242 17.42 4.94 4.15
CA ILE A 242 17.72 6.26 4.69
C ILE A 242 19.23 6.51 4.60
N TRP A 243 19.61 7.65 4.03
CA TRP A 243 21.01 8.08 3.99
C TRP A 243 21.39 8.79 5.30
N PHE A 244 22.58 8.47 5.80
CA PHE A 244 23.25 9.11 6.93
C PHE A 244 24.76 8.79 6.87
N GLU A 245 25.58 9.48 7.66
CA GLU A 245 27.02 9.17 7.72
C GLU A 245 27.24 7.73 8.21
N GLY A 246 28.05 6.94 7.49
CA GLY A 246 28.26 5.52 7.81
C GLY A 246 27.13 4.57 7.39
N TRP A 247 26.15 5.04 6.59
CA TRP A 247 25.03 4.21 6.11
C TRP A 247 25.50 2.92 5.42
N GLU A 248 26.60 2.97 4.66
CA GLU A 248 27.08 1.81 3.89
C GLU A 248 27.39 0.63 4.78
N LYS A 249 28.24 0.85 5.79
CA LYS A 249 28.60 -0.17 6.77
C LYS A 249 27.35 -0.67 7.50
N ALA A 250 26.46 0.23 7.89
CA ALA A 250 25.26 -0.12 8.64
C ALA A 250 24.29 -0.99 7.82
N TYR A 251 24.06 -0.69 6.55
CA TYR A 251 23.22 -1.51 5.67
C TYR A 251 23.91 -2.80 5.20
N PHE A 252 25.22 -2.79 5.00
CA PHE A 252 25.99 -4.01 4.73
C PHE A 252 25.84 -5.02 5.86
N GLN A 253 26.02 -4.58 7.12
CA GLN A 253 25.83 -5.42 8.30
C GLN A 253 24.40 -5.98 8.42
N VAL A 254 23.40 -5.22 7.96
CA VAL A 254 22.02 -5.74 7.88
C VAL A 254 21.92 -6.88 6.88
N VAL A 255 22.54 -6.74 5.70
CA VAL A 255 22.57 -7.81 4.68
C VAL A 255 23.34 -9.03 5.18
N GLU A 256 24.47 -8.86 5.86
CA GLU A 256 25.18 -9.97 6.51
C GLU A 256 24.30 -10.69 7.54
N ARG A 257 23.55 -9.94 8.35
CA ARG A 257 22.65 -10.55 9.33
C ARG A 257 21.50 -11.30 8.66
N LEU A 258 20.95 -10.76 7.58
CA LEU A 258 19.94 -11.44 6.78
C LEU A 258 20.48 -12.77 6.23
N SER A 259 21.70 -12.78 5.68
CA SER A 259 22.30 -13.97 5.09
C SER A 259 22.64 -15.06 6.09
N GLN A 260 22.99 -14.67 7.32
CA GLN A 260 23.24 -15.60 8.42
C GLN A 260 21.97 -16.22 9.00
N THR A 261 20.81 -15.56 8.84
CA THR A 261 19.59 -15.93 9.56
C THR A 261 18.53 -16.58 8.66
N LEU A 262 18.38 -16.11 7.43
CA LEU A 262 17.29 -16.49 6.55
C LEU A 262 17.78 -17.38 5.41
N ASP A 263 16.95 -18.35 5.03
CA ASP A 263 17.17 -19.12 3.81
C ASP A 263 16.73 -18.27 2.59
N PRO A 264 17.64 -17.89 1.67
CA PRO A 264 17.30 -17.06 0.52
C PRO A 264 16.35 -17.76 -0.46
N THR A 265 16.32 -19.10 -0.48
CA THR A 265 15.43 -19.86 -1.37
C THR A 265 13.97 -19.75 -0.95
N ARG A 266 13.71 -19.29 0.27
CA ARG A 266 12.39 -19.05 0.88
C ARG A 266 12.02 -17.56 0.91
N ILE A 267 12.74 -16.71 0.17
CA ILE A 267 12.44 -15.29 0.02
C ILE A 267 11.84 -15.05 -1.36
N LEU A 268 10.59 -14.56 -1.40
CA LEU A 268 9.87 -14.36 -2.64
C LEU A 268 10.22 -13.02 -3.31
N TRP A 269 10.46 -11.98 -2.52
CA TRP A 269 10.91 -10.68 -3.02
C TRP A 269 11.64 -9.86 -1.97
N ILE A 270 12.49 -8.96 -2.45
CA ILE A 270 13.04 -7.84 -1.69
C ILE A 270 12.65 -6.55 -2.40
N SER A 271 11.92 -5.68 -1.71
CA SER A 271 11.63 -4.33 -2.19
C SER A 271 12.65 -3.34 -1.64
N VAL A 272 13.09 -2.40 -2.47
CA VAL A 272 13.97 -1.30 -2.06
C VAL A 272 13.34 0.01 -2.49
N ALA A 273 13.26 0.97 -1.58
CA ALA A 273 12.86 2.33 -1.91
C ALA A 273 13.48 3.32 -0.92
N GLY A 274 14.03 4.42 -1.44
CA GLY A 274 14.56 5.49 -0.61
C GLY A 274 13.46 6.26 0.11
N LEU A 275 13.86 6.94 1.18
CA LEU A 275 12.99 7.86 1.91
C LEU A 275 12.33 8.88 0.97
N ARG A 276 11.02 8.97 1.07
CA ARG A 276 10.17 9.90 0.33
C ARG A 276 9.10 10.47 1.23
N TYR A 277 8.79 11.75 1.06
CA TYR A 277 7.76 12.42 1.86
C TYR A 277 7.07 13.53 1.07
N THR A 278 5.86 13.89 1.48
CA THR A 278 5.14 15.04 0.94
C THR A 278 5.53 16.32 1.69
N PRO A 279 5.38 17.53 1.11
CA PRO A 279 5.67 18.76 1.83
C PRO A 279 4.98 18.86 3.22
N PRO A 280 3.66 18.61 3.35
CA PRO A 280 3.00 18.68 4.66
C PRO A 280 3.52 17.66 5.67
N GLN A 281 4.02 16.51 5.20
CA GLN A 281 4.58 15.48 6.06
C GLN A 281 5.88 15.94 6.72
N LYS A 282 6.70 16.75 6.04
CA LYS A 282 7.94 17.28 6.63
C LYS A 282 7.66 18.14 7.86
N ASP A 283 6.69 19.04 7.75
CA ASP A 283 6.34 19.95 8.84
C ASP A 283 5.72 19.19 10.01
N LEU A 284 4.85 18.21 9.72
CA LEU A 284 4.29 17.33 10.72
C LEU A 284 5.39 16.54 11.46
N ILE A 285 6.35 15.97 10.73
CA ILE A 285 7.44 15.19 11.33
C ILE A 285 8.28 16.07 12.24
N ARG A 286 8.67 17.28 11.81
CA ARG A 286 9.45 18.22 12.64
C ARG A 286 8.69 18.67 13.89
N GLY A 287 7.39 18.89 13.77
CA GLY A 287 6.54 19.26 14.91
C GLY A 287 6.37 18.13 15.92
N ARG A 288 6.40 16.86 15.48
CA ARG A 288 6.26 15.70 16.37
C ARG A 288 7.57 15.19 16.93
N PHE A 289 8.63 15.23 16.13
CA PHE A 289 9.93 14.65 16.40
C PHE A 289 11.02 15.67 16.05
N PRO A 290 11.26 16.69 16.90
CA PRO A 290 12.21 17.76 16.62
C PRO A 290 13.62 17.25 16.30
N ASP A 291 14.07 16.20 17.00
CA ASP A 291 15.42 15.63 16.89
C ASP A 291 15.54 14.52 15.84
N THR A 292 14.58 14.42 14.92
CA THR A 292 14.54 13.35 13.93
C THR A 292 15.73 13.43 12.93
N PRO A 293 16.50 12.35 12.72
CA PRO A 293 17.64 12.35 11.81
C PRO A 293 17.24 12.22 10.32
N LEU A 294 15.94 12.14 10.01
CA LEU A 294 15.45 11.81 8.66
C LEU A 294 15.82 12.85 7.59
N PHE A 295 16.08 14.10 7.98
CA PHE A 295 16.26 15.22 7.06
C PHE A 295 17.70 15.69 6.94
N LEU A 296 18.67 14.86 7.32
CA LEU A 296 20.10 15.19 7.23
C LEU A 296 20.68 15.11 5.81
N GLY A 297 20.03 14.38 4.89
CA GLY A 297 20.45 14.32 3.49
C GLY A 297 19.82 15.40 2.61
N GLU A 298 20.31 15.52 1.38
CA GLU A 298 19.78 16.46 0.39
C GLU A 298 18.52 15.93 -0.30
N PHE A 299 17.41 16.67 -0.21
CA PHE A 299 16.13 16.29 -0.79
C PHE A 299 15.65 17.28 -1.84
N PHE A 300 15.13 16.76 -2.94
CA PHE A 300 14.54 17.54 -4.03
C PHE A 300 13.11 17.09 -4.30
N ARG A 301 12.26 18.07 -4.66
CA ARG A 301 10.89 17.79 -5.05
C ARG A 301 10.89 17.19 -6.46
N ASP A 302 10.44 15.95 -6.56
CA ASP A 302 10.36 15.22 -7.83
C ASP A 302 9.00 15.52 -8.54
N ALA A 303 8.83 15.05 -9.77
CA ALA A 303 7.69 15.36 -10.64
C ALA A 303 6.32 14.89 -10.11
N ASP A 304 6.28 13.95 -9.18
CA ASP A 304 5.06 13.52 -8.48
C ASP A 304 4.79 14.31 -7.18
N GLY A 305 5.51 15.42 -6.99
CA GLY A 305 5.32 16.35 -5.87
C GLY A 305 5.92 15.92 -4.55
N LYS A 306 6.50 14.71 -4.48
CA LYS A 306 7.16 14.15 -3.28
C LYS A 306 8.66 14.48 -3.29
N PHE A 307 9.20 14.75 -2.11
CA PHE A 307 10.64 14.91 -1.90
C PHE A 307 11.35 13.56 -1.87
N ARG A 308 12.54 13.50 -2.47
CA ARG A 308 13.43 12.32 -2.49
C ARG A 308 14.88 12.77 -2.45
N TYR A 309 15.78 11.87 -2.08
CA TYR A 309 17.20 12.08 -2.30
C TYR A 309 17.53 12.36 -3.76
N LEU A 310 18.63 13.09 -3.99
CA LEU A 310 19.18 13.32 -5.31
C LEU A 310 19.31 11.99 -6.07
N GLN A 311 19.00 11.99 -7.37
CA GLN A 311 18.92 10.75 -8.15
C GLN A 311 20.23 9.96 -8.15
N THR A 312 21.37 10.64 -8.21
CA THR A 312 22.71 10.02 -8.16
C THR A 312 22.96 9.31 -6.84
N MET A 313 22.53 9.91 -5.71
CA MET A 313 22.60 9.27 -4.39
C MET A 313 21.76 8.01 -4.34
N ARG A 314 20.51 8.06 -4.83
CA ARG A 314 19.63 6.88 -4.88
C ARG A 314 20.21 5.75 -5.72
N ILE A 315 20.75 6.07 -6.90
CA ILE A 315 21.42 5.08 -7.76
C ILE A 315 22.59 4.44 -7.02
N SER A 316 23.48 5.24 -6.41
CA SER A 316 24.61 4.73 -5.63
C SER A 316 24.16 3.82 -4.48
N MET A 317 23.17 4.25 -3.70
CA MET A 317 22.62 3.49 -2.59
C MET A 317 22.03 2.16 -3.03
N TYR A 318 21.22 2.18 -4.09
CA TYR A 318 20.58 0.97 -4.60
C TYR A 318 21.58 0.03 -5.27
N GLN A 319 22.60 0.54 -5.97
CA GLN A 319 23.65 -0.29 -6.57
C GLN A 319 24.46 -1.05 -5.52
N LYS A 320 24.78 -0.40 -4.38
CA LYS A 320 25.48 -1.06 -3.27
C LYS A 320 24.61 -2.12 -2.60
N LEU A 321 23.36 -1.79 -2.26
CA LEU A 321 22.41 -2.77 -1.72
C LEU A 321 22.18 -3.94 -2.67
N LEU A 322 21.97 -3.68 -3.96
CA LEU A 322 21.78 -4.72 -4.98
C LEU A 322 22.98 -5.65 -5.06
N ARG A 323 24.20 -5.11 -4.99
CA ARG A 323 25.43 -5.90 -4.99
C ARG A 323 25.49 -6.83 -3.78
N TRP A 324 25.36 -6.29 -2.57
CA TRP A 324 25.43 -7.10 -1.34
C TRP A 324 24.33 -8.17 -1.28
N LEU A 325 23.11 -7.84 -1.72
CA LEU A 325 22.02 -8.81 -1.79
C LEU A 325 22.32 -9.92 -2.82
N ARG A 326 22.90 -9.59 -3.97
CA ARG A 326 23.28 -10.59 -4.99
C ARG A 326 24.49 -11.42 -4.61
N GLU A 327 25.41 -10.87 -3.83
CA GLU A 327 26.52 -11.61 -3.21
C GLU A 327 25.98 -12.64 -2.21
N TRP A 328 24.93 -12.31 -1.46
CA TRP A 328 24.23 -13.29 -0.64
C TRP A 328 23.54 -14.37 -1.48
N SER A 329 22.74 -13.98 -2.48
CA SER A 329 22.14 -14.92 -3.42
C SER A 329 21.77 -14.25 -4.73
N SER A 330 22.27 -14.79 -5.84
CA SER A 330 22.01 -14.28 -7.19
C SER A 330 20.56 -14.45 -7.65
N ASP A 331 19.82 -15.37 -7.04
CA ASP A 331 18.43 -15.72 -7.41
C ASP A 331 17.38 -14.83 -6.74
N LEU A 332 17.79 -13.93 -5.84
CA LEU A 332 16.86 -13.02 -5.17
C LEU A 332 16.19 -12.07 -6.16
N PHE A 333 14.85 -12.10 -6.16
CA PHE A 333 14.07 -11.13 -6.91
C PHE A 333 13.99 -9.81 -6.16
N ILE A 334 14.57 -8.76 -6.75
CA ILE A 334 14.69 -7.43 -6.16
C ILE A 334 13.98 -6.42 -7.05
N TYR A 335 13.16 -5.55 -6.47
CA TYR A 335 12.46 -4.49 -7.21
C TYR A 335 12.46 -3.15 -6.48
N TYR A 336 12.36 -2.04 -7.23
CA TYR A 336 12.28 -0.70 -6.67
C TYR A 336 10.86 -0.15 -6.60
N CYS A 337 10.39 0.17 -5.41
CA CYS A 337 9.03 0.66 -5.19
C CYS A 337 8.94 2.17 -5.46
N MET A 338 7.93 2.59 -6.25
CA MET A 338 7.66 4.00 -6.58
C MET A 338 8.87 4.76 -7.15
N GLU A 339 9.70 4.05 -7.92
CA GLU A 339 10.93 4.57 -8.49
C GLU A 339 10.79 4.84 -10.01
N ASN A 340 11.57 5.79 -10.50
CA ASN A 340 11.56 6.20 -11.89
C ASN A 340 12.41 5.28 -12.78
N ARG A 341 12.05 5.21 -14.06
CA ARG A 341 12.71 4.31 -15.03
C ARG A 341 14.23 4.53 -15.12
N ARG A 342 14.70 5.78 -15.04
CA ARG A 342 16.13 6.10 -15.16
C ARG A 342 16.95 5.51 -14.01
N VAL A 343 16.42 5.52 -12.79
CA VAL A 343 17.08 4.87 -11.64
C VAL A 343 17.11 3.36 -11.83
N TRP A 344 16.00 2.77 -12.31
CA TRP A 344 15.96 1.34 -12.66
C TRP A 344 17.03 0.95 -13.67
N GLU A 345 17.09 1.62 -14.82
CA GLU A 345 18.06 1.37 -15.90
C GLU A 345 19.51 1.57 -15.48
N LYS A 346 19.78 2.53 -14.59
CA LYS A 346 21.14 2.80 -14.11
C LYS A 346 21.60 1.84 -13.00
N THR A 347 20.67 1.17 -12.34
CA THR A 347 21.00 0.28 -11.22
C THR A 347 21.03 -1.19 -11.65
N PHE A 348 20.12 -1.61 -12.53
CA PHE A 348 20.11 -2.95 -13.09
C PHE A 348 20.84 -2.98 -14.44
N PRO A 349 21.84 -3.87 -14.64
CA PRO A 349 22.49 -4.05 -15.94
C PRO A 349 21.51 -4.43 -17.05
N ASN A 350 20.48 -5.21 -16.70
CA ASN A 350 19.30 -5.52 -17.51
C ASN A 350 18.07 -5.26 -16.64
N PRO A 351 17.41 -4.09 -16.74
CA PRO A 351 16.27 -3.77 -15.91
C PRO A 351 15.12 -4.75 -16.19
N PRO A 352 14.48 -5.31 -15.16
CA PRO A 352 13.19 -5.99 -15.31
C PRO A 352 12.25 -5.17 -16.18
N GLY A 353 11.68 -5.80 -17.21
CA GLY A 353 10.67 -5.13 -18.03
C GLY A 353 9.52 -4.60 -17.15
N PRO A 354 8.82 -3.52 -17.55
CA PRO A 354 7.79 -2.86 -16.73
C PRO A 354 6.49 -3.67 -16.55
N THR A 355 6.56 -4.99 -16.67
CA THR A 355 5.40 -5.88 -16.62
C THR A 355 5.78 -7.09 -15.80
N HIS A 356 5.11 -7.27 -14.65
CA HIS A 356 4.50 -8.49 -14.07
C HIS A 356 5.02 -9.92 -14.37
N ARG A 357 6.04 -10.12 -15.20
CA ARG A 357 6.54 -11.40 -15.65
C ARG A 357 7.43 -12.06 -14.59
N GLU A 358 8.07 -11.29 -13.72
CA GLU A 358 9.01 -11.84 -12.74
C GLU A 358 8.34 -12.44 -11.51
N THR A 359 7.17 -11.93 -11.09
CA THR A 359 6.33 -12.62 -10.09
C THR A 359 5.78 -13.95 -10.62
N ARG A 360 5.57 -14.06 -11.94
CA ARG A 360 5.12 -15.31 -12.56
C ARG A 360 6.23 -16.36 -12.53
N VAL A 361 7.46 -15.98 -12.87
CA VAL A 361 8.61 -16.90 -12.95
C VAL A 361 8.99 -17.44 -11.57
N ASN A 362 8.98 -16.64 -10.50
CA ASN A 362 9.39 -17.14 -9.19
C ASN A 362 8.31 -17.96 -8.46
N TRP A 363 7.03 -17.64 -8.64
CA TRP A 363 5.96 -18.45 -8.05
C TRP A 363 5.85 -19.81 -8.74
N THR A 364 5.81 -19.88 -10.09
CA THR A 364 5.74 -21.17 -10.80
C THR A 364 7.00 -22.01 -10.59
N ARG A 365 8.19 -21.40 -10.60
CA ARG A 365 9.46 -22.14 -10.45
C ARG A 365 9.63 -22.75 -9.05
N ASN A 366 9.02 -22.16 -8.02
CA ASN A 366 9.07 -22.70 -6.65
C ASN A 366 7.84 -23.53 -6.27
N SER A 367 6.65 -23.28 -6.84
CA SER A 367 5.47 -24.17 -6.67
C SER A 367 5.63 -25.48 -7.46
N MET A 368 6.38 -25.47 -8.57
CA MET A 368 6.73 -26.70 -9.31
C MET A 368 7.88 -27.48 -8.68
N LYS A 369 8.71 -26.89 -7.80
CA LYS A 369 9.69 -27.69 -7.02
C LYS A 369 9.02 -28.58 -5.97
N THR A 370 7.75 -28.32 -5.64
CA THR A 370 6.90 -29.20 -4.81
C THR A 370 6.07 -30.19 -5.62
N SER A 371 6.15 -30.17 -6.95
CA SER A 371 5.46 -31.12 -7.83
C SER A 371 6.33 -31.36 -9.06
N GLY A 372 7.22 -32.36 -8.97
CA GLY A 372 8.16 -32.69 -10.03
C GLY A 372 7.45 -33.04 -11.33
N ASP A 373 7.74 -32.29 -12.39
CA ASP A 373 7.78 -32.84 -13.74
C ASP A 373 8.55 -31.89 -14.68
N THR A 374 9.40 -32.47 -15.53
CA THR A 374 10.27 -31.76 -16.49
C THR A 374 9.93 -32.21 -17.90
N SER A 375 9.67 -31.27 -18.83
CA SER A 375 10.18 -31.35 -20.22
C SER A 375 9.59 -30.26 -21.15
N GLY A 376 10.39 -29.84 -22.13
CA GLY A 376 9.89 -29.47 -23.46
C GLY A 376 10.11 -28.02 -23.93
N ALA A 377 11.32 -27.70 -24.40
CA ALA A 377 11.59 -26.53 -25.23
C ALA A 377 11.42 -26.87 -26.72
N GLY A 378 10.70 -26.04 -27.48
CA GLY A 378 10.49 -26.19 -28.92
C GLY A 378 10.73 -24.88 -29.68
N ASN A 379 11.69 -24.94 -30.60
CA ASN A 379 12.25 -23.87 -31.43
C ASN A 379 11.27 -23.37 -32.52
N LYS A 380 11.28 -22.08 -32.88
CA LYS A 380 10.52 -21.53 -34.03
C LYS A 380 11.47 -20.91 -35.05
N GLY A 381 11.49 -21.51 -36.25
CA GLY A 381 12.22 -21.02 -37.42
C GLY A 381 11.64 -19.72 -37.99
N THR A 382 12.53 -18.89 -38.49
CA THR A 382 12.30 -17.58 -39.10
C THR A 382 12.04 -17.71 -40.61
N PHE A 383 10.88 -17.27 -41.07
CA PHE A 383 10.55 -17.16 -42.50
C PHE A 383 10.70 -15.69 -42.94
N ARG A 384 11.64 -15.40 -43.84
CA ARG A 384 11.92 -14.05 -44.35
C ARG A 384 11.22 -13.90 -45.71
N ARG A 385 10.16 -13.10 -45.81
CA ARG A 385 9.51 -12.73 -47.08
C ARG A 385 10.05 -11.41 -47.62
N THR A 386 10.31 -11.38 -48.93
CA THR A 386 10.71 -10.22 -49.72
C THR A 386 9.52 -9.28 -49.95
N VAL A 387 9.72 -7.99 -49.69
CA VAL A 387 8.69 -6.93 -49.75
C VAL A 387 8.56 -6.44 -51.19
N THR A 388 7.36 -6.51 -51.77
CA THR A 388 7.07 -6.05 -53.14
C THR A 388 6.76 -4.55 -53.19
N ARG A 389 6.77 -3.94 -54.40
CA ARG A 389 6.53 -2.48 -54.57
C ARG A 389 5.16 -2.04 -54.05
N TRP A 390 4.19 -2.94 -54.02
CA TRP A 390 2.86 -2.72 -53.42
C TRP A 390 2.88 -2.78 -51.89
N ASP A 391 3.69 -3.65 -51.29
CA ASP A 391 3.89 -3.71 -49.84
C ASP A 391 4.54 -2.41 -49.32
N MET A 392 5.45 -1.81 -50.10
CA MET A 392 6.08 -0.54 -49.75
C MET A 392 5.09 0.64 -49.87
N GLY A 393 4.21 0.63 -50.87
CA GLY A 393 3.10 1.59 -50.97
C GLY A 393 2.12 1.48 -49.80
N LEU A 394 1.77 0.26 -49.39
CA LEU A 394 0.93 -0.02 -48.23
C LEU A 394 1.59 0.44 -46.91
N LEU A 395 2.89 0.21 -46.75
CA LEU A 395 3.64 0.61 -45.56
C LEU A 395 3.73 2.14 -45.43
N ILE A 396 3.90 2.88 -46.53
CA ILE A 396 3.90 4.35 -46.52
C ILE A 396 2.51 4.90 -46.16
N PHE A 397 1.45 4.30 -46.69
CA PHE A 397 0.08 4.68 -46.36
C PHE A 397 -0.26 4.40 -44.88
N LEU A 398 0.13 3.23 -44.36
CA LEU A 398 -0.01 2.89 -42.94
C LEU A 398 0.86 3.78 -42.04
N ALA A 399 2.05 4.19 -42.48
CA ALA A 399 2.89 5.16 -41.80
C ALA A 399 2.21 6.55 -41.73
N PHE A 400 1.57 7.00 -42.80
CA PHE A 400 0.81 8.26 -42.82
C PHE A 400 -0.45 8.18 -41.94
N LEU A 401 -1.17 7.06 -41.96
CA LEU A 401 -2.31 6.84 -41.06
C LEU A 401 -1.90 6.76 -39.59
N THR A 402 -0.74 6.16 -39.29
CA THR A 402 -0.23 6.10 -37.92
C THR A 402 0.33 7.44 -37.44
N VAL A 403 1.00 8.22 -38.28
CA VAL A 403 1.42 9.59 -37.95
C VAL A 403 0.22 10.52 -37.81
N GLY A 404 -0.77 10.41 -38.71
CA GLY A 404 -2.03 11.13 -38.63
C GLY A 404 -2.85 10.76 -37.39
N SER A 405 -2.90 9.47 -37.05
CA SER A 405 -3.48 8.93 -35.81
C SER A 405 -2.71 9.43 -34.58
N LEU A 406 -1.38 9.43 -34.58
CA LEU A 406 -0.54 9.96 -33.49
C LEU A 406 -0.70 11.47 -33.32
N TYR A 407 -0.91 12.21 -34.41
CA TYR A 407 -1.12 13.66 -34.40
C TYR A 407 -2.52 14.00 -33.88
N SER A 408 -3.56 13.30 -34.35
CA SER A 408 -4.93 13.43 -33.82
C SER A 408 -5.07 12.93 -32.38
N PHE A 409 -4.33 11.88 -31.99
CA PHE A 409 -4.23 11.38 -30.61
C PHE A 409 -3.42 12.31 -29.68
N ARG A 410 -2.57 13.19 -30.23
CA ARG A 410 -1.91 14.28 -29.49
C ARG A 410 -2.83 15.49 -29.30
N LEU A 411 -3.71 15.79 -30.26
CA LEU A 411 -4.70 16.87 -30.18
C LEU A 411 -5.92 16.53 -29.30
N LEU A 412 -6.21 15.23 -29.08
CA LEU A 412 -7.35 14.75 -28.27
C LEU A 412 -6.92 14.07 -26.95
N ARG A 413 -6.02 14.68 -26.17
CA ARG A 413 -5.78 14.24 -24.78
C ARG A 413 -6.61 15.02 -23.76
N PRO A 414 -7.64 14.40 -23.14
CA PRO A 414 -8.04 14.77 -21.80
C PRO A 414 -7.37 13.82 -20.79
N GLY A 415 -6.34 14.30 -20.10
CA GLY A 415 -6.06 13.84 -18.76
C GLY A 415 -6.99 14.58 -17.80
N ALA A 416 -8.25 14.14 -17.69
CA ALA A 416 -9.18 14.66 -16.70
C ALA A 416 -9.14 13.73 -15.48
N ASN A 417 -8.62 14.26 -14.37
CA ASN A 417 -8.91 13.70 -13.05
C ASN A 417 -10.31 14.22 -12.69
N ASP A 418 -11.23 13.30 -12.39
CA ASP A 418 -12.60 13.63 -12.02
C ASP A 418 -12.77 13.44 -10.51
N VAL A 419 -13.55 14.33 -9.90
CA VAL A 419 -14.01 14.25 -8.52
C VAL A 419 -15.26 13.39 -8.49
N TRP A 420 -15.16 12.26 -7.81
CA TRP A 420 -16.24 11.35 -7.56
C TRP A 420 -16.85 11.69 -6.21
N ILE A 421 -18.14 11.97 -6.20
CA ILE A 421 -18.85 12.23 -4.96
C ILE A 421 -19.87 11.12 -4.76
N SER A 422 -19.80 10.47 -3.60
CA SER A 422 -20.77 9.46 -3.19
C SER A 422 -21.42 9.85 -1.87
N VAL A 423 -22.71 9.54 -1.76
CA VAL A 423 -23.52 9.73 -0.55
C VAL A 423 -24.11 8.37 -0.21
N ASN A 424 -23.96 7.93 1.03
CA ASN A 424 -24.43 6.60 1.46
C ASN A 424 -23.89 5.45 0.59
N GLY A 425 -22.67 5.58 0.06
CA GLY A 425 -22.05 4.57 -0.81
C GLY A 425 -22.59 4.50 -2.24
N ARG A 426 -23.59 5.33 -2.60
CA ARG A 426 -24.06 5.49 -3.98
C ARG A 426 -23.38 6.70 -4.60
N THR A 427 -22.79 6.52 -5.79
CA THR A 427 -22.20 7.63 -6.55
C THR A 427 -23.30 8.60 -6.95
N LEU A 428 -23.21 9.84 -6.45
CA LEU A 428 -24.12 10.93 -6.81
C LEU A 428 -23.74 11.52 -8.17
N GLY A 429 -22.44 11.64 -8.45
CA GLY A 429 -21.96 12.18 -9.71
C GLY A 429 -20.44 12.26 -9.80
N PHE A 430 -19.97 12.58 -11.00
CA PHE A 430 -18.57 12.83 -11.34
C PHE A 430 -18.44 14.27 -11.86
N TYR A 431 -17.37 14.95 -11.46
CA TYR A 431 -17.15 16.35 -11.78
C TYR A 431 -15.70 16.58 -12.20
N SER A 432 -15.48 17.24 -13.33
CA SER A 432 -14.12 17.51 -13.83
C SER A 432 -13.36 18.44 -12.89
N LEU A 433 -12.11 18.10 -12.52
CA LEU A 433 -11.25 19.02 -11.77
C LEU A 433 -10.84 20.27 -12.57
N LYS A 434 -11.05 20.28 -13.89
CA LYS A 434 -10.74 21.42 -14.74
C LYS A 434 -11.81 22.52 -14.68
N GLU A 435 -12.99 22.19 -14.19
CA GLU A 435 -14.12 23.11 -14.10
C GLU A 435 -14.21 23.66 -12.67
N GLU A 436 -14.29 24.98 -12.54
CA GLU A 436 -14.64 25.59 -11.27
C GLU A 436 -16.10 25.32 -10.95
N LYS A 437 -16.34 24.67 -9.81
CA LYS A 437 -17.71 24.26 -9.47
C LYS A 437 -17.90 24.19 -7.98
N THR A 438 -19.08 24.64 -7.53
CA THR A 438 -19.54 24.43 -6.16
C THR A 438 -20.69 23.43 -6.19
N ILE A 439 -20.55 22.34 -5.45
CA ILE A 439 -21.45 21.19 -5.47
C ILE A 439 -22.03 21.05 -4.06
N ARG A 440 -23.36 21.14 -3.96
CA ARG A 440 -24.09 20.97 -2.70
C ARG A 440 -24.64 19.56 -2.62
N VAL A 441 -24.28 18.85 -1.56
CA VAL A 441 -24.56 17.42 -1.40
C VAL A 441 -25.31 17.21 -0.10
N LYS A 442 -26.56 16.73 -0.21
CA LYS A 442 -27.42 16.44 0.94
C LYS A 442 -27.06 15.07 1.50
N GLY A 443 -26.60 15.05 2.74
CA GLY A 443 -26.37 13.83 3.53
C GLY A 443 -27.36 13.72 4.69
N PRO A 444 -27.25 12.66 5.51
CA PRO A 444 -28.21 12.34 6.57
C PRO A 444 -28.31 13.38 7.69
N ILE A 445 -27.25 14.18 7.91
CA ILE A 445 -27.22 15.20 8.97
C ILE A 445 -27.20 16.62 8.41
N GLY A 446 -27.39 16.80 7.10
CA GLY A 446 -27.49 18.11 6.45
C GLY A 446 -26.71 18.23 5.13
N THR A 447 -26.54 19.45 4.64
CA THR A 447 -25.88 19.73 3.35
C THR A 447 -24.39 19.98 3.53
N THR A 448 -23.55 19.29 2.76
CA THR A 448 -22.12 19.54 2.61
C THR A 448 -21.84 20.23 1.28
N VAL A 449 -20.96 21.22 1.29
CA VAL A 449 -20.55 22.00 0.12
C VAL A 449 -19.14 21.59 -0.26
N ILE A 450 -18.98 21.15 -1.50
CA ILE A 450 -17.71 20.75 -2.10
C ILE A 450 -17.38 21.76 -3.17
N ARG A 451 -16.21 22.39 -3.08
CA ARG A 451 -15.71 23.35 -4.06
C ARG A 451 -14.56 22.73 -4.85
N ILE A 452 -14.67 22.80 -6.16
CA ILE A 452 -13.62 22.49 -7.11
C ILE A 452 -13.05 23.82 -7.60
N HIS A 453 -11.76 24.01 -7.44
CA HIS A 453 -11.05 25.23 -7.80
C HIS A 453 -9.57 24.92 -8.04
N ASN A 454 -8.96 25.52 -9.07
CA ASN A 454 -7.53 25.33 -9.42
C ASN A 454 -7.07 23.86 -9.53
N GLY A 455 -7.91 22.96 -10.07
CA GLY A 455 -7.54 21.55 -10.20
C GLY A 455 -7.55 20.75 -8.89
N GLN A 456 -8.16 21.29 -7.83
CA GLN A 456 -8.28 20.70 -6.51
C GLN A 456 -9.74 20.64 -6.07
N ALA A 457 -10.08 19.71 -5.18
CA ALA A 457 -11.39 19.64 -4.55
C ALA A 457 -11.27 19.83 -3.04
N ALA A 458 -12.14 20.63 -2.44
CA ALA A 458 -12.19 20.84 -0.99
C ALA A 458 -13.64 20.74 -0.50
N ILE A 459 -13.87 20.19 0.70
CA ILE A 459 -15.15 20.40 1.39
C ILE A 459 -15.04 21.75 2.09
N THR A 460 -15.80 22.76 1.64
CA THR A 460 -15.76 24.10 2.24
C THR A 460 -16.75 24.25 3.37
N GLU A 461 -17.88 23.56 3.29
CA GLU A 461 -18.90 23.55 4.34
C GLU A 461 -19.43 22.14 4.55
N ALA A 462 -19.78 21.81 5.78
CA ALA A 462 -20.24 20.49 6.21
C ALA A 462 -21.09 20.71 7.45
N PRO A 463 -22.20 19.99 7.64
CA PRO A 463 -23.13 20.22 8.75
C PRO A 463 -22.62 19.63 10.07
N CYS A 464 -21.65 18.71 10.02
CA CYS A 464 -21.09 18.05 11.21
C CYS A 464 -20.44 19.06 12.18
N ALA A 465 -20.53 18.82 13.48
CA ALA A 465 -20.05 19.74 14.51
C ALA A 465 -18.55 20.05 14.39
N HIS A 466 -17.73 19.05 14.03
CA HIS A 466 -16.27 19.15 14.13
C HIS A 466 -15.54 19.59 12.85
N LYS A 467 -16.26 19.66 11.70
CA LYS A 467 -15.77 20.21 10.42
C LYS A 467 -14.43 19.61 9.92
N PHE A 468 -14.08 18.38 10.30
CA PHE A 468 -12.80 17.74 9.95
C PHE A 468 -12.47 17.76 8.46
N CYS A 469 -13.46 17.41 7.65
CA CYS A 469 -13.34 17.41 6.20
C CYS A 469 -13.05 18.80 5.61
N GLN A 470 -13.39 19.90 6.33
CA GLN A 470 -13.03 21.26 5.95
C GLN A 470 -11.60 21.60 6.36
N LYS A 471 -11.22 21.23 7.58
CA LYS A 471 -9.86 21.47 8.12
C LYS A 471 -8.77 20.76 7.31
N MET A 472 -9.12 19.70 6.58
CA MET A 472 -8.20 18.96 5.69
C MET A 472 -7.70 19.80 4.50
N GLY A 473 -8.45 20.84 4.10
CA GLY A 473 -8.11 21.67 2.95
C GLY A 473 -8.28 20.96 1.60
N PRO A 474 -7.82 21.59 0.50
CA PRO A 474 -8.00 21.05 -0.85
C PRO A 474 -7.16 19.79 -1.09
N ILE A 475 -7.80 18.73 -1.59
CA ILE A 475 -7.10 17.55 -2.07
C ILE A 475 -6.68 17.73 -3.53
N PRO A 476 -5.39 17.49 -3.86
CA PRO A 476 -4.90 17.54 -5.23
C PRO A 476 -5.27 16.27 -6.01
N ALA A 477 -5.11 16.36 -7.33
CA ALA A 477 -5.70 15.50 -8.35
C ALA A 477 -5.39 13.99 -8.34
N HIS A 478 -4.72 13.43 -7.32
CA HIS A 478 -4.24 12.05 -7.34
C HIS A 478 -4.52 11.30 -6.04
N GLY A 479 -5.40 10.29 -6.11
CA GLY A 479 -5.53 9.22 -5.10
C GLY A 479 -5.91 9.67 -3.70
N ASN A 480 -6.40 10.90 -3.55
CA ASN A 480 -6.80 11.45 -2.26
C ASN A 480 -8.31 11.30 -2.08
N VAL A 481 -8.70 11.00 -0.84
CA VAL A 481 -10.09 10.86 -0.43
C VAL A 481 -10.35 11.85 0.70
N MET A 482 -11.39 12.67 0.59
CA MET A 482 -11.98 13.37 1.73
C MET A 482 -13.25 12.64 2.15
N ILE A 483 -13.38 12.37 3.44
CA ILE A 483 -14.54 11.67 3.99
C ILE A 483 -15.18 12.56 5.04
N CYS A 484 -16.46 12.88 4.85
CA CYS A 484 -17.31 13.40 5.90
C CYS A 484 -18.08 12.22 6.51
N ILE A 485 -17.48 11.57 7.51
CA ILE A 485 -18.03 10.36 8.14
C ILE A 485 -19.45 10.60 8.67
N PRO A 486 -19.72 11.66 9.48
CA PRO A 486 -21.05 11.85 10.06
C PRO A 486 -22.13 12.15 9.00
N ASN A 487 -21.76 12.81 7.90
CA ASN A 487 -22.69 13.12 6.81
C ASN A 487 -22.65 12.09 5.68
N ARG A 488 -21.89 11.01 5.83
CA ARG A 488 -21.83 9.86 4.91
C ARG A 488 -21.50 10.24 3.47
N ILE A 489 -20.64 11.24 3.31
CA ILE A 489 -20.17 11.75 2.02
C ILE A 489 -18.69 11.39 1.85
N VAL A 490 -18.37 10.79 0.70
CA VAL A 490 -17.00 10.51 0.28
C VAL A 490 -16.72 11.26 -1.02
N VAL A 491 -15.64 12.04 -1.03
CA VAL A 491 -15.13 12.76 -2.18
C VAL A 491 -13.79 12.13 -2.56
N GLU A 492 -13.72 11.49 -3.71
CA GLU A 492 -12.55 10.74 -4.17
C GLU A 492 -12.13 11.24 -5.54
N ILE A 493 -10.84 11.51 -5.76
CA ILE A 493 -10.37 11.90 -7.09
C ILE A 493 -9.88 10.67 -7.84
N LYS A 494 -10.53 10.36 -8.98
CA LYS A 494 -10.16 9.24 -9.86
C LYS A 494 -9.82 9.72 -11.26
N ASN A 495 -8.97 8.97 -11.95
CA ASN A 495 -8.80 9.13 -13.39
C ASN A 495 -9.96 8.44 -14.11
N ARG A 496 -10.53 9.09 -15.13
CA ARG A 496 -11.61 8.54 -15.95
C ARG A 496 -11.26 7.23 -16.69
N LYS A 497 -9.98 6.86 -16.77
CA LYS A 497 -9.56 5.55 -17.32
C LYS A 497 -9.84 4.41 -16.33
N GLY A 498 -11.10 3.97 -16.33
CA GLY A 498 -11.58 2.76 -15.66
C GLY A 498 -12.93 2.25 -16.15
N ARG A 499 -13.52 2.86 -17.18
CA ARG A 499 -14.75 2.40 -17.85
C ARG A 499 -14.67 2.77 -19.32
N GLU A 500 -14.11 1.87 -20.12
CA GLU A 500 -14.35 1.67 -21.56
C GLU A 500 -13.27 0.72 -22.12
N THR A 501 -13.40 -0.55 -21.76
CA THR A 501 -13.15 -1.73 -22.61
C THR A 501 -13.86 -2.92 -21.97
N ASP A 502 -15.12 -2.69 -21.59
CA ASP A 502 -16.12 -3.72 -21.25
C ASP A 502 -17.34 -3.52 -22.17
N ALA A 503 -17.07 -3.30 -23.45
CA ALA A 503 -18.08 -3.43 -24.49
C ALA A 503 -17.82 -4.77 -25.18
N ILE A 504 -18.66 -5.72 -24.79
CA ILE A 504 -19.10 -6.89 -25.54
C ILE A 504 -18.86 -6.69 -27.04
N THR A 505 -18.03 -7.56 -27.63
CA THR A 505 -18.21 -7.94 -29.02
C THR A 505 -18.27 -9.46 -29.04
N ARG A 506 -19.38 -9.94 -29.60
CA ARG A 506 -19.77 -11.34 -29.78
C ARG A 506 -18.65 -12.25 -30.28
#